data_AF-A0A925P031-F1
#
_entry.id   AF-A0A925P031-F1
#
_cell.length_a   1.000
_cell.length_b   1.000
_cell.length_c   1.000
_cell.angle_alpha   90.00
_cell.angle_beta   90.00
_cell.angle_gamma   90.00
#
_symmetry.space_group_name_H-M   'P 1'
#
loop_
_entity.id
_entity.type
_entity.pdbx_description
1 polymer ?
#
loop_
_entity_poly.entity_id
_entity_poly.type
_entity_poly.pdbx_seq_one_letter_code
_entity_poly.pdbx_strand_id
1 'polypeptide(L)'
;MISPLRSSLFVAAFALLASACSVMTPRPVVPISDVVTQSQGGQPAQVIQRIGSSKTTYALRGSDFGKLADAGVPPEVLDYLQQKFVNDVDLLTRYWVLGESLGGCASCYPQPVDLASLASGGDGMADARYVARRSTFGKPQGLPDWVSAIPGRFNAPGLTLGEIEQLIKAGTPAPEIAERIRASRLHDIIGTGGLTRISTHYVAGLSGSELAQLHKDSASDEVPDALQQKFLAETIEFARIRYQSWGKGHGPMN
;
A
#
# COMPACT_ATOMS: atom_id res chain seq x y z
N MET A 1 -48.22 -34.98 24.75
CA MET A 1 -47.63 -34.08 25.78
C MET A 1 -46.19 -33.81 25.38
N ILE A 2 -45.94 -32.64 24.77
CA ILE A 2 -44.58 -32.21 24.37
C ILE A 2 -43.96 -31.53 25.60
N SER A 3 -42.84 -32.07 26.07
CA SER A 3 -42.20 -31.64 27.32
C SER A 3 -41.67 -30.21 27.20
N PRO A 4 -41.99 -29.29 28.15
CA PRO A 4 -41.63 -27.87 28.07
C PRO A 4 -40.10 -27.64 28.08
N LEU A 5 -39.30 -28.62 28.49
CA LEU A 5 -37.83 -28.55 28.42
C LEU A 5 -37.26 -28.60 27.00
N ARG A 6 -37.98 -29.16 26.01
CA ARG A 6 -37.46 -29.26 24.63
C ARG A 6 -37.58 -27.95 23.85
N SER A 7 -38.56 -27.09 24.15
CA SER A 7 -38.71 -25.80 23.46
C SER A 7 -37.62 -24.79 23.85
N SER A 8 -37.15 -24.80 25.09
CA SER A 8 -36.16 -23.82 25.57
C SER A 8 -34.77 -24.00 24.94
N LEU A 9 -34.39 -25.23 24.59
CA LEU A 9 -33.10 -25.52 23.94
C LEU A 9 -33.05 -25.05 22.47
N PHE A 10 -34.18 -25.09 21.76
CA PHE A 10 -34.24 -24.63 20.37
C PHE A 10 -34.15 -23.10 20.24
N VAL A 11 -34.70 -22.35 21.19
CA VAL A 11 -34.64 -20.87 21.19
C VAL A 11 -33.21 -20.38 21.44
N ALA A 12 -32.47 -21.03 22.34
CA ALA A 12 -31.07 -20.68 22.63
C ALA A 12 -30.13 -20.94 21.43
N ALA A 13 -30.35 -22.03 20.70
CA ALA A 13 -29.56 -22.36 19.51
C ALA A 13 -29.78 -21.36 18.35
N PHE A 14 -31.02 -20.88 18.16
CA PHE A 14 -31.31 -19.87 17.14
C PHE A 14 -30.72 -18.49 17.47
N ALA A 15 -30.69 -18.10 18.75
CA ALA A 15 -30.07 -16.86 19.19
C ALA A 15 -28.55 -16.82 18.98
N LEU A 16 -27.86 -17.97 19.12
CA LEU A 16 -26.42 -18.09 18.85
C LEU A 16 -26.09 -18.12 17.35
N LEU A 17 -27.00 -18.58 16.50
CA LEU A 17 -26.83 -18.53 15.04
C LEU A 17 -27.08 -17.12 14.47
N ALA A 18 -27.98 -16.34 15.08
CA ALA A 18 -28.26 -14.97 14.66
C ALA A 18 -27.11 -13.98 14.98
N SER A 19 -26.32 -14.23 16.03
CA SER A 19 -25.17 -13.39 16.39
C SER A 19 -23.92 -13.64 15.53
N ALA A 20 -23.85 -14.75 14.81
CA ALA A 20 -22.76 -15.04 13.87
C ALA A 20 -22.82 -14.22 12.57
N CYS A 21 -24.01 -13.71 12.20
CA CYS A 21 -24.20 -12.95 10.96
C CYS A 21 -23.77 -11.47 11.04
N SER A 22 -23.54 -10.90 12.24
CA SER A 22 -23.13 -9.49 12.37
C SER A 22 -21.64 -9.24 12.05
N VAL A 23 -20.82 -10.30 12.05
CA VAL A 23 -19.37 -10.23 11.81
C VAL A 23 -19.03 -10.06 10.32
N MET A 24 -20.00 -10.21 9.41
CA MET A 24 -19.79 -10.11 7.95
C MET A 24 -20.14 -8.74 7.35
N THR A 25 -20.40 -7.71 8.15
CA THR A 25 -20.59 -6.36 7.58
C THR A 25 -19.24 -5.84 7.05
N PRO A 26 -19.14 -5.50 5.75
CA PRO A 26 -17.91 -4.90 5.21
C PRO A 26 -17.60 -3.63 5.98
N ARG A 27 -16.35 -3.49 6.43
CA ARG A 27 -15.93 -2.25 7.09
C ARG A 27 -16.07 -1.08 6.10
N PRO A 28 -16.60 0.06 6.54
CA PRO A 28 -16.67 1.23 5.69
C PRO A 28 -15.25 1.68 5.33
N VAL A 29 -15.04 1.97 4.05
CA VAL A 29 -13.81 2.58 3.56
C VAL A 29 -13.77 4.02 4.06
N VAL A 30 -12.67 4.42 4.69
CA VAL A 30 -12.44 5.82 5.06
C VAL A 30 -11.97 6.56 3.80
N PRO A 31 -12.64 7.65 3.39
CA PRO A 31 -12.19 8.42 2.24
C PRO A 31 -10.88 9.16 2.55
N ILE A 32 -10.08 9.46 1.54
CA ILE A 32 -8.81 10.20 1.77
C ILE A 32 -9.09 11.66 2.18
N SER A 33 -10.24 12.24 1.81
CA SER A 33 -10.68 13.56 2.28
C SER A 33 -10.82 13.62 3.81
N ASP A 34 -11.22 12.53 4.46
CA ASP A 34 -11.28 12.42 5.92
C ASP A 34 -9.88 12.51 6.54
N VAL A 35 -8.87 11.95 5.89
CA VAL A 35 -7.48 12.03 6.33
C VAL A 35 -7.00 13.48 6.27
N VAL A 36 -7.21 14.15 5.13
CA VAL A 36 -6.86 15.57 4.94
C VAL A 36 -7.55 16.45 5.98
N THR A 37 -8.86 16.29 6.16
CA THR A 37 -9.65 17.10 7.10
C THR A 37 -9.16 16.93 8.54
N GLN A 38 -8.87 15.70 8.96
CA GLN A 38 -8.36 15.44 10.30
C GLN A 38 -6.94 15.94 10.50
N SER A 39 -6.11 15.90 9.47
CA SER A 39 -4.75 16.41 9.49
C SER A 39 -4.67 17.92 9.69
N GLN A 40 -5.68 18.69 9.27
CA GLN A 40 -5.70 20.15 9.38
C GLN A 40 -5.93 20.69 10.81
N GLY A 41 -6.42 19.86 11.74
CA GLY A 41 -6.71 20.30 13.12
C GLY A 41 -6.42 19.26 14.21
N GLY A 42 -5.99 18.05 13.83
CA GLY A 42 -5.72 16.94 14.75
C GLY A 42 -4.23 16.66 14.94
N GLN A 43 -3.91 15.93 16.00
CA GLN A 43 -2.56 15.42 16.21
C GLN A 43 -2.27 14.27 15.23
N PRO A 44 -1.10 14.20 14.58
CA PRO A 44 -0.76 13.12 13.62
C PRO A 44 -1.05 11.71 14.14
N ALA A 45 -0.75 11.46 15.42
CA ALA A 45 -1.01 10.17 16.07
C ALA A 45 -2.50 9.76 16.08
N GLN A 46 -3.42 10.72 16.22
CA GLN A 46 -4.86 10.47 16.20
C GLN A 46 -5.34 10.11 14.79
N VAL A 47 -4.83 10.80 13.77
CA VAL A 47 -5.12 10.51 12.36
C VAL A 47 -4.64 9.10 12.02
N ILE A 48 -3.41 8.77 12.39
CA ILE A 48 -2.81 7.44 12.23
C ILE A 48 -3.66 6.36 12.94
N GLN A 49 -4.09 6.61 14.18
CA GLN A 49 -4.96 5.68 14.91
C GLN A 49 -6.31 5.47 14.20
N ARG A 50 -6.90 6.53 13.63
CA ARG A 50 -8.17 6.43 12.88
C ARG A 50 -7.99 5.62 11.60
N ILE A 51 -6.94 5.89 10.81
CA ILE A 51 -6.63 5.10 9.60
C ILE A 51 -6.34 3.64 9.97
N GLY A 52 -5.58 3.41 11.05
CA GLY A 52 -5.25 2.07 11.54
C GLY A 52 -6.49 1.27 11.97
N SER A 53 -7.46 1.92 12.61
CA SER A 53 -8.69 1.26 13.07
C SER A 53 -9.65 0.92 11.92
N SER A 54 -9.74 1.76 10.87
CA SER A 54 -10.51 1.45 9.67
C SER A 54 -9.90 0.33 8.83
N LYS A 55 -8.58 0.15 8.95
CA LYS A 55 -7.75 -0.75 8.13
C LYS A 55 -7.69 -0.34 6.65
N THR A 56 -8.23 0.83 6.27
CA THR A 56 -8.20 1.33 4.89
C THR A 56 -6.77 1.65 4.46
N THR A 57 -6.33 1.05 3.37
CA THR A 57 -5.05 1.34 2.71
C THR A 57 -5.34 2.08 1.41
N TYR A 58 -4.47 3.00 1.01
CA TYR A 58 -4.63 3.82 -0.19
C TYR A 58 -3.52 3.49 -1.20
N ALA A 59 -3.89 3.30 -2.46
CA ALA A 59 -2.99 3.03 -3.56
C ALA A 59 -2.40 4.34 -4.12
N LEU A 60 -1.61 5.03 -3.29
CA LEU A 60 -1.03 6.33 -3.61
C LEU A 60 0.15 6.21 -4.58
N ARG A 61 0.14 7.04 -5.62
CA ARG A 61 1.30 7.31 -6.47
C ARG A 61 2.30 8.19 -5.73
N GLY A 62 3.50 8.34 -6.27
CA GLY A 62 4.52 9.17 -5.64
C GLY A 62 4.09 10.64 -5.55
N SER A 63 3.55 11.20 -6.63
CA SER A 63 3.05 12.57 -6.67
C SER A 63 1.88 12.83 -5.72
N ASP A 64 1.10 11.80 -5.38
CA ASP A 64 -0.03 11.94 -4.45
C ASP A 64 0.45 12.33 -3.05
N PHE A 65 1.65 11.90 -2.62
CA PHE A 65 2.22 12.31 -1.34
C PHE A 65 2.52 13.81 -1.29
N GLY A 66 3.01 14.39 -2.39
CA GLY A 66 3.21 15.83 -2.51
C GLY A 66 1.90 16.61 -2.43
N LYS A 67 0.89 16.17 -3.17
CA LYS A 67 -0.46 16.78 -3.14
C LYS A 67 -1.11 16.71 -1.75
N LEU A 68 -0.92 15.58 -1.04
CA LEU A 68 -1.39 15.45 0.35
C LEU A 68 -0.61 16.36 1.31
N ALA A 69 0.71 16.50 1.14
CA ALA A 69 1.51 17.43 1.92
C ALA A 69 1.04 18.88 1.72
N ASP A 70 0.79 19.28 0.46
CA ASP A 70 0.24 20.60 0.11
C ASP A 70 -1.16 20.83 0.72
N ALA A 71 -1.94 19.77 0.87
CA ALA A 71 -3.24 19.80 1.56
C ALA A 71 -3.14 19.85 3.10
N GLY A 72 -1.92 19.87 3.65
CA GLY A 72 -1.64 19.99 5.08
C GLY A 72 -1.52 18.65 5.81
N VAL A 73 -1.29 17.54 5.11
CA VAL A 73 -1.06 16.23 5.75
C VAL A 73 0.37 16.18 6.32
N PRO A 74 0.54 15.95 7.64
CA PRO A 74 1.87 15.92 8.28
C PRO A 74 2.75 14.78 7.78
N PRO A 75 4.09 14.95 7.77
CA PRO A 75 5.06 13.93 7.35
C PRO A 75 4.84 12.55 7.99
N GLU A 76 4.53 12.49 9.28
CA GLU A 76 4.34 11.23 10.01
C GLU A 76 3.11 10.47 9.52
N VAL A 77 2.08 11.19 9.07
CA VAL A 77 0.88 10.58 8.46
C VAL A 77 1.22 10.07 7.07
N LEU A 78 1.98 10.83 6.27
CA LEU A 78 2.43 10.41 4.94
C LEU A 78 3.28 9.13 5.03
N ASP A 79 4.22 9.08 5.96
CA ASP A 79 5.06 7.89 6.19
C ASP A 79 4.23 6.69 6.62
N TYR A 80 3.24 6.90 7.48
CA TYR A 80 2.31 5.84 7.86
C TYR A 80 1.49 5.31 6.69
N LEU A 81 0.97 6.20 5.82
CA LEU A 81 0.22 5.83 4.62
C LEU A 81 1.08 4.98 3.68
N GLN A 82 2.33 5.40 3.45
CA GLN A 82 3.28 4.67 2.60
C GLN A 82 3.61 3.29 3.19
N GLN A 83 3.97 3.22 4.47
CA GLN A 83 4.27 1.96 5.14
C GLN A 83 3.07 1.00 5.09
N LYS A 84 1.86 1.52 5.28
CA LYS A 84 0.65 0.71 5.21
C LYS A 84 0.41 0.15 3.81
N PHE A 85 0.68 0.92 2.76
CA PHE A 85 0.58 0.43 1.39
C PHE A 85 1.63 -0.65 1.08
N VAL A 86 2.88 -0.45 1.50
CA VAL A 86 3.95 -1.45 1.36
C VAL A 86 3.60 -2.76 2.08
N ASN A 87 3.01 -2.68 3.28
CA ASN A 87 2.57 -3.87 4.02
C ASN A 87 1.51 -4.67 3.25
N ASP A 88 0.55 -3.98 2.63
CA ASP A 88 -0.46 -4.65 1.80
C ASP A 88 0.14 -5.22 0.51
N VAL A 89 1.12 -4.54 -0.11
CA VAL A 89 1.85 -5.07 -1.27
C VAL A 89 2.60 -6.36 -0.91
N ASP A 90 3.26 -6.41 0.25
CA ASP A 90 3.91 -7.64 0.74
C ASP A 90 2.89 -8.78 0.94
N LEU A 91 1.78 -8.48 1.63
CA LEU A 91 0.72 -9.46 1.89
C LEU A 91 0.09 -9.99 0.59
N LEU A 92 -0.23 -9.11 -0.36
CA LEU A 92 -0.79 -9.49 -1.66
C LEU A 92 0.21 -10.31 -2.47
N THR A 93 1.51 -9.97 -2.40
CA THR A 93 2.57 -10.75 -3.04
C THR A 93 2.67 -12.15 -2.45
N ARG A 94 2.53 -12.28 -1.11
CA ARG A 94 2.46 -13.59 -0.45
C ARG A 94 1.33 -14.43 -1.03
N TYR A 95 0.11 -13.90 -1.03
CA TYR A 95 -1.05 -14.63 -1.52
C TYR A 95 -0.90 -15.04 -2.97
N TRP A 96 -0.37 -14.12 -3.80
CA TRP A 96 -0.08 -14.39 -5.19
C TRP A 96 0.91 -15.54 -5.37
N VAL A 97 2.02 -15.56 -4.62
CA VAL A 97 3.06 -16.60 -4.73
C VAL A 97 2.57 -17.95 -4.20
N LEU A 98 1.78 -17.95 -3.12
CA LEU A 98 1.27 -19.18 -2.51
C LEU A 98 0.00 -19.72 -3.20
N GLY A 99 -0.54 -19.01 -4.19
CA GLY A 99 -1.80 -19.40 -4.84
C GLY A 99 -3.03 -19.24 -3.95
N GLU A 100 -2.92 -18.42 -2.90
CA GLU A 100 -3.99 -18.08 -1.97
C GLU A 100 -4.75 -16.84 -2.47
N SER A 101 -5.94 -16.56 -1.90
CA SER A 101 -6.72 -15.37 -2.25
C SER A 101 -7.32 -14.72 -1.00
N LEU A 102 -7.39 -13.39 -1.00
CA LEU A 102 -8.17 -12.61 -0.03
C LEU A 102 -9.69 -12.75 -0.22
N GLY A 103 -10.12 -13.50 -1.24
CA GLY A 103 -11.52 -13.63 -1.63
C GLY A 103 -12.04 -12.37 -2.34
N GLY A 104 -13.36 -12.20 -2.31
CA GLY A 104 -14.08 -11.11 -3.01
C GLY A 104 -14.21 -9.80 -2.22
N CYS A 105 -13.47 -9.62 -1.13
CA CYS A 105 -13.57 -8.44 -0.27
C CYS A 105 -12.93 -7.21 -0.93
N ALA A 106 -13.75 -6.32 -1.50
CA ALA A 106 -13.25 -5.11 -2.17
C ALA A 106 -12.50 -4.14 -1.23
N SER A 107 -12.92 -4.04 0.04
CA SER A 107 -12.28 -3.20 1.05
C SER A 107 -10.99 -3.79 1.62
N CYS A 108 -10.64 -5.02 1.25
CA CYS A 108 -9.41 -5.69 1.67
C CYS A 108 -8.21 -5.38 0.77
N TYR A 109 -8.43 -4.66 -0.33
CA TYR A 109 -7.38 -4.22 -1.24
C TYR A 109 -7.05 -2.74 -1.02
N PRO A 110 -5.85 -2.28 -1.39
CA PRO A 110 -5.54 -0.86 -1.47
C PRO A 110 -6.57 -0.11 -2.33
N GLN A 111 -7.17 0.94 -1.77
CA GLN A 111 -8.22 1.70 -2.41
C GLN A 111 -7.63 2.71 -3.40
N PRO A 112 -8.21 2.86 -4.60
CA PRO A 112 -7.69 3.76 -5.60
C PRO A 112 -8.07 5.20 -5.23
N VAL A 113 -7.17 6.13 -5.50
CA VAL A 113 -7.30 7.52 -5.08
C VAL A 113 -7.41 8.41 -6.32
N ASP A 114 -8.28 9.42 -6.25
CA ASP A 114 -8.39 10.51 -7.21
C ASP A 114 -8.36 11.84 -6.44
N LEU A 115 -7.16 12.32 -6.14
CA LEU A 115 -6.98 13.57 -5.38
C LEU A 115 -7.50 14.80 -6.13
N ALA A 116 -7.66 14.75 -7.46
CA ALA A 116 -8.23 15.87 -8.21
C ALA A 116 -9.68 16.13 -7.82
N SER A 117 -10.42 15.08 -7.44
CA SER A 117 -11.80 15.21 -6.98
C SER A 117 -11.94 16.05 -5.70
N LEU A 118 -10.90 16.11 -4.85
CA LEU A 118 -10.91 16.92 -3.62
C LEU A 118 -11.15 18.40 -3.91
N ALA A 119 -10.55 18.94 -4.99
CA ALA A 119 -10.72 20.33 -5.39
C ALA A 119 -12.17 20.66 -5.79
N SER A 120 -12.93 19.65 -6.21
CA SER A 120 -14.36 19.76 -6.54
C SER A 120 -15.30 19.38 -5.40
N GLY A 121 -14.78 19.18 -4.19
CA GLY A 121 -15.57 18.75 -3.01
C GLY A 121 -15.90 17.25 -2.98
N GLY A 122 -15.21 16.45 -3.81
CA GLY A 122 -15.27 14.99 -3.76
C GLY A 122 -14.56 14.41 -2.53
N ASP A 123 -14.65 13.09 -2.36
CA ASP A 123 -14.07 12.37 -1.23
C ASP A 123 -12.62 11.91 -1.46
N GLY A 124 -12.06 12.23 -2.63
CA GLY A 124 -10.71 11.87 -3.03
C GLY A 124 -10.54 10.40 -3.42
N MET A 125 -11.63 9.62 -3.48
CA MET A 125 -11.59 8.22 -3.87
C MET A 125 -11.88 8.07 -5.35
N ALA A 126 -11.07 7.28 -6.04
CA ALA A 126 -11.40 6.89 -7.42
C ALA A 126 -12.50 5.83 -7.40
N ASP A 127 -13.21 5.67 -8.52
CA ASP A 127 -14.26 4.65 -8.65
C ASP A 127 -13.71 3.25 -8.35
N ALA A 128 -14.35 2.54 -7.42
CA ALA A 128 -13.94 1.21 -6.97
C ALA A 128 -13.99 0.14 -8.07
N ARG A 129 -14.56 0.43 -9.24
CA ARG A 129 -14.45 -0.36 -10.48
C ARG A 129 -13.04 -0.33 -11.07
N TYR A 130 -12.23 0.68 -10.75
CA TYR A 130 -10.82 0.80 -11.15
C TYR A 130 -9.86 0.06 -10.23
N VAL A 131 -10.31 -0.47 -9.08
CA VAL A 131 -9.55 -1.53 -8.43
C VAL A 131 -9.49 -2.66 -9.44
N ALA A 132 -8.29 -3.04 -9.88
CA ALA A 132 -8.09 -4.20 -10.74
C ALA A 132 -8.49 -5.46 -9.96
N ARG A 133 -9.81 -5.69 -9.84
CA ARG A 133 -10.42 -6.88 -9.25
C ARG A 133 -10.19 -8.11 -10.13
N ARG A 134 -9.78 -7.87 -11.39
CA ARG A 134 -9.44 -8.90 -12.36
C ARG A 134 -8.00 -9.31 -12.13
N SER A 135 -7.79 -10.63 -12.05
CA SER A 135 -6.49 -11.28 -12.09
C SER A 135 -5.73 -10.81 -13.33
N THR A 136 -4.91 -9.78 -13.19
CA THR A 136 -3.94 -9.42 -14.23
C THR A 136 -2.82 -10.41 -14.08
N PHE A 137 -2.68 -11.29 -15.08
CA PHE A 137 -1.63 -12.29 -15.06
C PHE A 137 -0.27 -11.59 -14.97
N GLY A 138 0.55 -11.98 -14.00
CA GLY A 138 1.89 -11.42 -13.82
C GLY A 138 2.05 -10.37 -12.72
N LYS A 139 1.02 -10.05 -11.91
CA LYS A 139 1.18 -9.25 -10.68
C LYS A 139 0.24 -9.69 -9.55
N PRO A 140 0.49 -9.29 -8.29
CA PRO A 140 -0.42 -9.57 -7.18
C PRO A 140 -1.85 -9.04 -7.41
N GLN A 141 -2.85 -9.83 -7.03
CA GLN A 141 -4.27 -9.46 -7.21
C GLN A 141 -4.62 -8.21 -6.39
N GLY A 142 -5.40 -7.30 -6.99
CA GLY A 142 -5.93 -6.11 -6.32
C GLY A 142 -4.95 -4.93 -6.21
N LEU A 143 -3.71 -5.09 -6.67
CA LEU A 143 -2.82 -3.95 -6.90
C LEU A 143 -3.29 -3.12 -8.11
N PRO A 144 -3.17 -1.79 -8.06
CA PRO A 144 -3.61 -0.92 -9.15
C PRO A 144 -2.80 -1.15 -10.44
N ASP A 145 -3.33 -0.70 -11.58
CA ASP A 145 -2.71 -0.95 -12.89
C ASP A 145 -1.39 -0.24 -13.13
N TRP A 146 -1.14 0.85 -12.42
CA TRP A 146 0.13 1.54 -12.49
C TRP A 146 1.25 0.80 -11.72
N VAL A 147 0.95 -0.15 -10.84
CA VAL A 147 1.96 -0.97 -10.15
C VAL A 147 2.35 -2.17 -11.02
N SER A 148 3.64 -2.24 -11.36
CA SER A 148 4.27 -3.37 -12.04
C SER A 148 4.83 -4.35 -11.02
N ALA A 149 4.81 -5.65 -11.32
CA ALA A 149 5.54 -6.67 -10.57
C ALA A 149 6.93 -6.99 -11.18
N ILE A 150 7.26 -6.37 -12.32
CA ILE A 150 8.52 -6.58 -13.02
C ILE A 150 9.42 -5.38 -12.72
N PRO A 151 10.50 -5.55 -11.93
CA PRO A 151 11.39 -4.46 -11.57
C PRO A 151 12.36 -4.07 -12.70
N GLY A 152 12.27 -4.66 -13.89
CA GLY A 152 13.20 -4.40 -15.00
C GLY A 152 14.42 -5.35 -15.00
N ARG A 153 15.56 -4.88 -15.51
CA ARG A 153 16.76 -5.72 -15.74
C ARG A 153 17.52 -5.99 -14.43
N PHE A 154 17.94 -7.23 -14.19
CA PHE A 154 18.69 -7.61 -12.99
C PHE A 154 20.09 -6.98 -12.91
N ASN A 155 20.72 -6.74 -14.06
CA ASN A 155 22.06 -6.14 -14.17
C ASN A 155 22.03 -4.62 -14.44
N ALA A 156 20.90 -3.96 -14.22
CA ALA A 156 20.83 -2.51 -14.34
C ALA A 156 21.70 -1.83 -13.27
N PRO A 157 22.29 -0.66 -13.57
CA PRO A 157 23.05 0.10 -12.59
C PRO A 157 22.17 0.50 -11.41
N GLY A 158 22.77 0.56 -10.23
CA GLY A 158 22.12 1.09 -9.03
C GLY A 158 21.83 2.59 -9.14
N LEU A 159 20.77 3.02 -8.47
CA LEU A 159 20.36 4.41 -8.32
C LEU A 159 19.86 4.63 -6.89
N THR A 160 20.45 5.59 -6.20
CA THR A 160 20.08 6.01 -4.84
C THR A 160 19.15 7.22 -4.89
N LEU A 161 18.42 7.47 -3.79
CA LEU A 161 17.61 8.68 -3.64
C LEU A 161 18.47 9.95 -3.76
N GLY A 162 19.67 9.96 -3.14
CA GLY A 162 20.60 11.09 -3.21
C GLY A 162 21.07 11.41 -4.64
N GLU A 163 21.27 10.40 -5.49
CA GLU A 163 21.60 10.63 -6.91
C GLU A 163 20.41 11.22 -7.68
N ILE A 164 19.18 10.80 -7.39
CA ILE A 164 17.97 11.40 -7.98
C ILE A 164 17.86 12.87 -7.60
N GLU A 165 18.06 13.21 -6.31
CA GLU A 165 18.08 14.59 -5.85
C GLU A 165 19.18 15.43 -6.52
N GLN A 166 20.36 14.85 -6.76
CA GLN A 166 21.44 15.52 -7.48
C GLN A 166 21.05 15.83 -8.92
N LEU A 167 20.36 14.90 -9.61
CA LEU A 167 19.87 15.13 -10.97
C LEU A 167 18.84 16.26 -11.03
N ILE A 168 17.93 16.32 -10.04
CA ILE A 168 16.95 17.41 -9.90
C ILE A 168 17.69 18.74 -9.68
N LYS A 169 18.63 18.80 -8.73
CA LYS A 169 19.43 20.00 -8.44
C LYS A 169 20.29 20.46 -9.63
N ALA A 170 20.72 19.52 -10.47
CA ALA A 170 21.43 19.81 -11.71
C ALA A 170 20.53 20.33 -12.84
N GLY A 171 19.21 20.38 -12.65
CA GLY A 171 18.26 20.84 -13.67
C GLY A 171 18.01 19.82 -14.78
N THR A 172 18.24 18.53 -14.52
CA THR A 172 17.95 17.46 -15.48
C THR A 172 16.43 17.40 -15.73
N PRO A 173 15.96 17.32 -16.99
CA PRO A 173 14.52 17.26 -17.27
C PRO A 173 13.82 16.07 -16.58
N ALA A 174 12.65 16.32 -15.99
CA ALA A 174 11.87 15.30 -15.27
C ALA A 174 11.63 14.00 -16.07
N PRO A 175 11.31 14.03 -17.38
CA PRO A 175 11.16 12.80 -18.17
C PRO A 175 12.44 11.97 -18.24
N GLU A 176 13.60 12.62 -18.32
CA GLU A 176 14.91 11.94 -18.36
C GLU A 176 15.23 11.29 -17.02
N ILE A 177 14.95 11.97 -15.91
CA ILE A 177 15.10 11.41 -14.56
C ILE A 177 14.17 10.20 -14.38
N ALA A 178 12.90 10.32 -14.80
CA ALA A 178 11.92 9.25 -14.72
C ALA A 178 12.33 8.01 -15.53
N GLU A 179 12.82 8.19 -16.76
CA GLU A 179 13.37 7.09 -17.56
C GLU A 179 14.59 6.45 -16.91
N ARG A 180 15.50 7.25 -16.34
CA ARG A 180 16.65 6.73 -15.60
C ARG A 180 16.24 5.89 -14.40
N ILE A 181 15.23 6.32 -13.63
CA ILE A 181 14.67 5.55 -12.51
C ILE A 181 14.12 4.21 -13.01
N ARG A 182 13.31 4.20 -14.07
CA ARG A 182 12.73 2.98 -14.64
C ARG A 182 13.82 2.00 -15.09
N ALA A 183 14.90 2.52 -15.68
CA ALA A 183 16.02 1.75 -16.22
C ALA A 183 17.04 1.25 -15.19
N SER A 184 17.05 1.78 -13.97
CA SER A 184 18.05 1.48 -12.92
C SER A 184 17.60 0.38 -11.95
N ARG A 185 18.38 0.02 -10.93
CA ARG A 185 17.92 -0.68 -9.72
C ARG A 185 17.88 0.31 -8.57
N LEU A 186 16.90 0.26 -7.67
CA LEU A 186 16.99 1.12 -6.48
C LEU A 186 17.88 0.45 -5.43
N HIS A 187 18.75 1.25 -4.84
CA HIS A 187 19.40 0.87 -3.59
C HIS A 187 18.47 1.16 -2.41
N ASP A 188 18.72 0.48 -1.28
CA ASP A 188 18.05 0.74 -0.01
C ASP A 188 16.51 0.60 0.00
N ILE A 189 15.97 -0.30 -0.84
CA ILE A 189 14.52 -0.62 -0.91
C ILE A 189 13.96 -1.08 0.46
N ILE A 190 14.82 -1.66 1.30
CA ILE A 190 14.47 -2.10 2.65
C ILE A 190 15.09 -1.12 3.64
N GLY A 191 14.25 -0.44 4.41
CA GLY A 191 14.70 0.51 5.43
C GLY A 191 15.59 -0.17 6.48
N THR A 192 16.59 0.54 6.96
CA THR A 192 17.59 0.05 7.94
C THR A 192 17.08 0.05 9.40
N GLY A 193 15.78 0.26 9.62
CA GLY A 193 15.14 0.49 10.94
C GLY A 193 15.22 -0.64 11.98
N GLY A 194 16.02 -1.69 11.73
CA GLY A 194 16.29 -2.79 12.64
C GLY A 194 15.09 -3.71 12.88
N LEU A 195 15.36 -4.98 13.20
CA LEU A 195 14.37 -5.95 13.68
C LEU A 195 13.92 -5.60 15.12
N THR A 196 13.46 -4.37 15.36
CA THR A 196 13.29 -3.85 16.74
C THR A 196 12.03 -4.34 17.44
N ARG A 197 11.17 -5.10 16.75
CA ARG A 197 10.09 -5.91 17.33
C ARG A 197 9.97 -7.16 16.46
N ILE A 198 9.31 -8.21 16.93
CA ILE A 198 8.92 -9.38 16.13
C ILE A 198 7.85 -8.94 15.10
N SER A 199 8.17 -7.93 14.29
CA SER A 199 7.38 -7.49 13.16
C SER A 199 7.79 -8.35 11.99
N THR A 200 6.82 -9.03 11.40
CA THR A 200 7.00 -9.76 10.14
C THR A 200 7.09 -8.84 8.92
N HIS A 201 6.92 -7.52 9.13
CA HIS A 201 6.91 -6.50 8.09
C HIS A 201 8.20 -5.69 8.10
N TYR A 202 8.75 -5.48 6.90
CA TYR A 202 9.90 -4.62 6.66
C TYR A 202 9.48 -3.15 6.71
N VAL A 203 10.38 -2.31 7.20
CA VAL A 203 10.22 -0.85 7.09
C VAL A 203 10.44 -0.46 5.62
N ALA A 204 9.55 0.35 5.07
CA ALA A 204 9.67 0.88 3.72
C ALA A 204 10.98 1.67 3.61
N GLY A 205 11.82 1.34 2.61
CA GLY A 205 13.05 2.08 2.32
C GLY A 205 12.83 3.44 1.65
N LEU A 206 11.57 3.71 1.24
CA LEU A 206 11.13 4.97 0.67
C LEU A 206 9.91 5.45 1.46
N SER A 207 10.04 6.57 2.16
CA SER A 207 9.00 7.14 3.01
C SER A 207 8.00 7.99 2.20
N GLY A 208 6.86 8.30 2.80
CA GLY A 208 5.86 9.17 2.17
C GLY A 208 6.32 10.63 2.18
N SER A 209 7.01 11.04 3.24
CA SER A 209 7.58 12.38 3.36
C SER A 209 8.74 12.63 2.38
N GLU A 210 9.56 11.63 2.08
CA GLU A 210 10.59 11.71 1.03
C GLU A 210 9.97 11.89 -0.36
N LEU A 211 8.91 11.15 -0.67
CA LEU A 211 8.15 11.32 -1.92
C LEU A 211 7.51 12.72 -2.02
N ALA A 212 6.97 13.24 -0.92
CA ALA A 212 6.42 14.59 -0.87
C ALA A 212 7.49 15.65 -1.08
N GLN A 213 8.68 15.48 -0.47
CA GLN A 213 9.81 16.39 -0.65
C GLN A 213 10.32 16.38 -2.11
N LEU A 214 10.43 15.19 -2.73
CA LEU A 214 10.79 15.08 -4.14
C LEU A 214 9.77 15.74 -5.08
N HIS A 215 8.47 15.63 -4.79
CA HIS A 215 7.45 16.34 -5.56
C HIS A 215 7.68 17.86 -5.53
N LYS A 216 7.94 18.40 -4.34
CA LYS A 216 8.25 19.82 -4.14
C LYS A 216 9.52 20.25 -4.89
N ASP A 217 10.55 19.42 -4.90
CA ASP A 217 11.86 19.76 -5.49
C ASP A 217 11.90 19.57 -7.02
N SER A 218 11.22 18.56 -7.56
CA SER A 218 11.24 18.23 -9.00
C SER A 218 10.27 19.06 -9.84
N ALA A 219 9.28 19.71 -9.22
CA ALA A 219 8.18 20.44 -9.87
C ALA A 219 7.37 19.62 -10.90
N SER A 220 7.54 18.29 -10.95
CA SER A 220 6.84 17.39 -11.87
C SER A 220 6.42 16.11 -11.18
N ASP A 221 5.19 15.67 -11.45
CA ASP A 221 4.62 14.43 -10.92
C ASP A 221 5.37 13.18 -11.43
N GLU A 222 6.04 13.26 -12.57
CA GLU A 222 6.62 12.11 -13.26
C GLU A 222 7.75 11.45 -12.46
N VAL A 223 8.59 12.23 -11.78
CA VAL A 223 9.73 11.73 -11.02
C VAL A 223 9.29 10.92 -9.79
N PRO A 224 8.49 11.46 -8.87
CA PRO A 224 8.02 10.69 -7.72
C PRO A 224 7.13 9.52 -8.15
N ASP A 225 6.31 9.64 -9.19
CA ASP A 225 5.51 8.53 -9.72
C ASP A 225 6.39 7.38 -10.25
N ALA A 226 7.44 7.69 -11.02
CA ALA A 226 8.38 6.69 -11.50
C ALA A 226 9.14 6.01 -10.35
N LEU A 227 9.54 6.79 -9.34
CA LEU A 227 10.22 6.27 -8.15
C LEU A 227 9.34 5.32 -7.36
N GLN A 228 8.11 5.72 -7.05
CA GLN A 228 7.14 4.88 -6.33
C GLN A 228 6.83 3.60 -7.10
N GLN A 229 6.59 3.71 -8.41
CA GLN A 229 6.34 2.54 -9.26
C GLN A 229 7.53 1.56 -9.22
N LYS A 230 8.75 2.08 -9.32
CA LYS A 230 9.97 1.28 -9.29
C LYS A 230 10.19 0.61 -7.93
N PHE A 231 10.02 1.37 -6.86
CA PHE A 231 10.15 0.91 -5.48
C PHE A 231 9.19 -0.24 -5.18
N LEU A 232 7.92 -0.13 -5.58
CA LEU A 232 6.93 -1.18 -5.37
C LEU A 232 7.23 -2.42 -6.22
N ALA A 233 7.70 -2.26 -7.46
CA ALA A 233 8.08 -3.39 -8.31
C ALA A 233 9.25 -4.19 -7.72
N GLU A 234 10.26 -3.50 -7.16
CA GLU A 234 11.38 -4.16 -6.49
C GLU A 234 10.98 -4.80 -5.15
N THR A 235 10.06 -4.16 -4.41
CA THR A 235 9.46 -4.74 -3.20
C THR A 235 8.73 -6.05 -3.51
N ILE A 236 7.92 -6.08 -4.58
CA ILE A 236 7.20 -7.28 -5.03
C ILE A 236 8.19 -8.38 -5.41
N GLU A 237 9.24 -8.07 -6.19
CA GLU A 237 10.24 -9.07 -6.58
C GLU A 237 11.00 -9.63 -5.36
N PHE A 238 11.40 -8.77 -4.44
CA PHE A 238 12.05 -9.19 -3.20
C PHE A 238 11.14 -10.13 -2.39
N ALA A 239 9.89 -9.74 -2.17
CA ALA A 239 8.91 -10.57 -1.47
C ALA A 239 8.63 -11.88 -2.22
N ARG A 240 8.59 -11.85 -3.55
CA ARG A 240 8.39 -13.04 -4.39
C ARG A 240 9.51 -14.06 -4.17
N ILE A 241 10.77 -13.64 -4.25
CA ILE A 241 11.94 -14.49 -4.01
C ILE A 241 11.89 -15.06 -2.59
N ARG A 242 11.59 -14.21 -1.59
CA ARG A 242 11.45 -14.61 -0.18
C ARG A 242 10.42 -15.72 -0.02
N TYR A 243 9.20 -15.53 -0.53
CA TYR A 243 8.12 -16.50 -0.37
C TYR A 243 8.33 -17.78 -1.19
N GLN A 244 8.98 -17.72 -2.35
CA GLN A 244 9.36 -18.91 -3.11
C GLN A 244 10.46 -19.74 -2.43
N SER A 245 11.31 -19.09 -1.63
CA SER A 245 12.33 -19.76 -0.83
C SER A 245 11.76 -20.37 0.47
N TRP A 246 10.63 -19.86 0.96
CA TRP A 246 9.99 -20.34 2.18
C TRP A 246 9.44 -21.76 1.98
N GLY A 247 9.86 -22.71 2.81
CA GLY A 247 9.44 -24.12 2.72
C GLY A 247 10.38 -25.03 1.91
N LYS A 248 11.35 -24.47 1.17
CA LYS A 248 12.51 -25.24 0.71
C LYS A 248 13.52 -25.28 1.84
N GLY A 249 13.30 -26.17 2.82
CA GLY A 249 14.34 -26.49 3.81
C GLY A 249 15.67 -26.78 3.08
N HIS A 250 16.81 -26.61 3.76
CA HIS A 250 18.08 -27.03 3.18
C HIS A 250 17.91 -28.47 2.71
N GLY A 251 17.87 -28.68 1.39
CA GLY A 251 17.93 -30.02 0.84
C GLY A 251 19.21 -30.66 1.38
N PRO A 252 19.21 -31.98 1.67
CA PRO A 252 20.44 -32.64 2.08
C PRO A 252 21.53 -32.27 1.07
N MET A 253 22.63 -31.68 1.55
CA MET A 253 23.81 -31.48 0.71
C MET A 253 24.31 -32.87 0.34
N ASN A 254 24.24 -33.22 -0.96
CA ASN A 254 24.89 -34.40 -1.50
C ASN A 254 26.39 -34.16 -1.65
#